data_AF-A0A538RKI3-F1
#
_entry.id   AF-A0A538RKI3-F1
#
_cell.length_a   1.000
_cell.length_b   1.000
_cell.length_c   1.000
_cell.angle_alpha   90.00
_cell.angle_beta   90.00
_cell.angle_gamma   90.00
#
_symmetry.space_group_name_H-M   'P 1'
#
loop_
_entity.id
_entity.type
_entity.pdbx_description
1 polymer ?
#
loop_
_entity_poly.entity_id
_entity_poly.type
_entity_poly.pdbx_seq_one_letter_code
_entity_poly.pdbx_strand_id
1 'polypeptide(L)'
;EVMTYQNGGTYDRWRQLGKPSFEDIKLQVGMAMSEPFYKWIELFFAGKADRKDGAIVAGDFYYKERARREFTDAMIKELTFPKFDATDKNTAYMGVTFSVENILFKKGEEGKTLDQNAGTETQKSWKACNFTFSIDGFDCCKRATKIDSFTIKQNVLDYHAGGRRAPSKTPSAIDFPQISFYLPEVDAQPLADHFKKRGVDGEVPGRLHGQITTFDNAQSTKFTLEFFNADILNMAPDKADSSTEEIKQVKVDLYVEKMSFKYTQG
;
A
#
# COMPACT_ATOMS: atom_id res chain seq x y z
N GLU A 1 5.74 6.72 -27.79
CA GLU A 1 6.47 8.01 -27.89
C GLU A 1 7.15 8.12 -29.25
N VAL A 2 7.35 9.33 -29.79
CA VAL A 2 8.08 9.56 -31.05
C VAL A 2 9.40 10.23 -30.71
N MET A 3 10.53 9.57 -30.96
CA MET A 3 11.84 10.19 -30.80
C MET A 3 12.19 10.98 -32.05
N THR A 4 12.65 12.22 -31.88
CA THR A 4 13.09 13.09 -32.97
C THR A 4 14.59 13.32 -32.88
N TYR A 5 15.30 13.17 -33.98
CA TYR A 5 16.72 13.54 -34.08
C TYR A 5 16.97 14.36 -35.34
N GLN A 6 17.90 15.30 -35.22
CA GLN A 6 18.45 16.06 -36.33
C GLN A 6 19.84 15.52 -36.60
N ASN A 7 20.07 14.96 -37.79
CA ASN A 7 21.39 14.50 -38.21
C ASN A 7 21.88 15.42 -39.33
N GLY A 8 23.01 16.10 -39.11
CA GLY A 8 23.60 17.05 -40.07
C GLY A 8 23.14 18.50 -39.92
N GLY A 9 23.57 19.36 -40.86
CA GLY A 9 23.31 20.81 -40.87
C GLY A 9 22.01 21.24 -41.55
N THR A 10 21.15 20.29 -41.92
CA THR A 10 19.86 20.53 -42.59
C THR A 10 18.72 20.60 -41.57
N TYR A 11 17.63 21.31 -41.88
CA TYR A 11 16.47 21.48 -40.98
C TYR A 11 15.55 20.25 -40.87
N ASP A 12 15.89 19.14 -41.55
CA ASP A 12 15.08 17.93 -41.58
C ASP A 12 15.13 17.18 -40.25
N ARG A 13 13.96 16.95 -39.65
CA ARG A 13 13.81 16.17 -38.41
C ARG A 13 13.34 14.76 -38.72
N TRP A 14 14.18 13.79 -38.41
CA TRP A 14 13.87 12.39 -38.58
C TRP A 14 13.10 11.91 -37.36
N ARG A 15 12.01 11.16 -37.60
CA ARG A 15 11.13 10.62 -36.56
C ARG A 15 11.31 9.11 -36.51
N GLN A 16 11.56 8.58 -35.32
CA GLN A 16 11.55 7.14 -35.09
C GLN A 16 10.53 6.79 -34.02
N LEU A 17 9.97 5.59 -34.13
CA LEU A 17 9.18 5.01 -33.06
C LEU A 17 10.05 4.87 -31.80
N GLY A 18 9.59 5.48 -30.71
CA GLY A 18 10.21 5.36 -29.40
C GLY A 18 10.13 3.93 -28.87
N LYS A 19 10.87 3.65 -27.80
CA LYS A 19 10.87 2.34 -27.17
C LYS A 19 9.48 2.06 -26.57
N PRO A 20 8.98 0.81 -26.63
CA PRO A 20 7.76 0.45 -25.95
C PRO A 20 7.95 0.63 -24.43
N SER A 21 7.03 1.36 -23.82
CA SER A 21 6.92 1.52 -22.36
C SER A 21 5.54 1.04 -21.95
N PHE A 22 5.47 0.36 -20.81
CA PHE A 22 4.25 -0.20 -20.27
C PHE A 22 3.85 0.59 -19.02
N GLU A 23 2.59 0.98 -18.98
CA GLU A 23 2.01 1.63 -17.81
C GLU A 23 1.92 0.66 -16.63
N ASP A 24 2.01 1.21 -15.43
CA ASP A 24 1.83 0.44 -14.20
C ASP A 24 0.39 -0.05 -14.06
N ILE A 25 0.24 -1.26 -13.53
CA ILE A 25 -1.07 -1.86 -13.28
C ILE A 25 -1.49 -1.50 -11.86
N LYS A 26 -2.67 -0.89 -11.72
CA LYS A 26 -3.26 -0.49 -10.45
C LYS A 26 -4.48 -1.36 -10.14
N LEU A 27 -4.46 -2.05 -9.00
CA LEU A 27 -5.55 -2.87 -8.50
C LEU A 27 -6.04 -2.35 -7.16
N GLN A 28 -7.34 -2.47 -6.91
CA GLN A 28 -7.92 -2.35 -5.58
C GLN A 28 -8.37 -3.75 -5.14
N VAL A 29 -7.84 -4.22 -4.02
CA VAL A 29 -8.05 -5.59 -3.53
C VAL A 29 -8.57 -5.57 -2.10
N GLY A 30 -9.52 -6.45 -1.80
CA GLY A 30 -9.98 -6.71 -0.44
C GLY A 30 -9.08 -7.71 0.27
N MET A 31 -9.59 -8.31 1.37
CA MET A 31 -8.93 -9.39 2.13
C MET A 31 -9.27 -10.81 1.62
N ALA A 32 -9.96 -10.93 0.48
CA ALA A 32 -10.41 -12.19 -0.10
C ALA A 32 -9.52 -12.70 -1.25
N MET A 33 -8.33 -12.12 -1.44
CA MET A 33 -7.38 -12.59 -2.45
C MET A 33 -6.73 -13.91 -1.98
N SER A 34 -6.10 -14.62 -2.92
CA SER A 34 -5.43 -15.88 -2.61
C SER A 34 -4.16 -15.66 -1.77
N GLU A 35 -3.82 -16.65 -0.94
CA GLU A 35 -2.62 -16.64 -0.09
C GLU A 35 -1.31 -16.30 -0.83
N PRO A 36 -1.05 -16.80 -2.08
CA PRO A 36 0.16 -16.44 -2.82
C PRO A 36 0.31 -14.95 -3.06
N PHE A 37 -0.80 -14.21 -3.18
CA PHE A 37 -0.78 -12.77 -3.37
C PHE A 37 -0.33 -12.03 -2.11
N TYR A 38 -0.84 -12.41 -0.94
CA TYR A 38 -0.39 -11.80 0.33
C TYR A 38 1.04 -12.18 0.69
N LYS A 39 1.47 -13.41 0.34
CA LYS A 39 2.87 -13.82 0.47
C LYS A 39 3.79 -12.97 -0.41
N TRP A 40 3.34 -12.57 -1.59
CA TRP A 40 4.10 -11.65 -2.45
C TRP A 40 4.22 -10.26 -1.82
N ILE A 41 3.17 -9.76 -1.17
CA ILE A 41 3.20 -8.52 -0.37
C ILE A 41 4.19 -8.66 0.80
N GLU A 42 4.15 -9.76 1.55
CA GLU A 42 5.09 -10.00 2.65
C GLU A 42 6.55 -9.99 2.19
N LEU A 43 6.85 -10.62 1.05
CA LEU A 43 8.18 -10.61 0.44
C LEU A 43 8.62 -9.20 0.03
N PHE A 44 7.69 -8.36 -0.44
CA PHE A 44 7.95 -6.95 -0.71
C PHE A 44 8.40 -6.22 0.56
N PHE A 45 7.70 -6.36 1.68
CA PHE A 45 8.12 -5.76 2.96
C PHE A 45 9.47 -6.31 3.48
N ALA A 46 9.80 -7.56 3.15
CA ALA A 46 11.10 -8.15 3.46
C ALA A 46 12.24 -7.62 2.58
N GLY A 47 11.95 -6.74 1.60
CA GLY A 47 12.93 -6.22 0.64
C GLY A 47 13.35 -7.24 -0.43
N LYS A 48 12.62 -8.36 -0.56
CA LYS A 48 12.84 -9.36 -1.60
C LYS A 48 12.01 -8.97 -2.82
N ALA A 49 12.68 -8.44 -3.84
CA ALA A 49 12.04 -8.02 -5.08
C ALA A 49 11.71 -9.22 -5.99
N ASP A 50 10.77 -10.05 -5.51
CA ASP A 50 10.25 -11.19 -6.24
C ASP A 50 9.47 -10.73 -7.46
N ARG A 51 9.89 -11.20 -8.63
CA ARG A 51 9.18 -10.98 -9.89
C ARG A 51 8.10 -12.04 -10.06
N LYS A 52 6.91 -11.63 -10.53
CA LYS A 52 5.79 -12.54 -10.80
C LYS A 52 5.26 -12.36 -12.22
N ASP A 53 4.97 -13.48 -12.85
CA ASP A 53 4.21 -13.52 -14.09
C ASP A 53 2.73 -13.75 -13.77
N GLY A 54 1.85 -13.26 -14.64
CA GLY A 54 0.43 -13.45 -14.42
C GLY A 54 -0.42 -12.94 -15.58
N ALA A 55 -1.72 -12.94 -15.37
CA ALA A 55 -2.66 -12.41 -16.34
C ALA A 55 -3.82 -11.71 -15.67
N ILE A 56 -4.25 -10.59 -16.28
CA ILE A 56 -5.53 -9.95 -15.98
C ILE A 56 -6.54 -10.49 -16.98
N VAL A 57 -7.54 -11.18 -16.48
CA VAL A 57 -8.58 -11.80 -17.30
C VAL A 57 -9.89 -11.05 -17.10
N ALA A 58 -10.47 -10.56 -18.20
CA ALA A 58 -11.74 -9.83 -18.18
C ALA A 58 -12.86 -10.77 -18.67
N GLY A 59 -13.83 -11.02 -17.80
CA GLY A 59 -15.04 -11.77 -18.10
C GLY A 59 -16.21 -10.88 -18.52
N ASP A 60 -17.19 -11.44 -19.23
CA ASP A 60 -18.51 -10.83 -19.40
C ASP A 60 -19.48 -11.21 -18.27
N PHE A 61 -20.74 -10.77 -18.38
CA PHE A 61 -21.80 -11.05 -17.39
C PHE A 61 -22.02 -12.57 -17.16
N TYR A 62 -21.72 -13.41 -18.14
CA TYR A 62 -21.82 -14.86 -18.05
C TYR A 62 -20.51 -15.51 -17.63
N TYR A 63 -19.56 -14.74 -17.09
CA TYR A 63 -18.22 -15.16 -16.73
C TYR A 63 -17.43 -15.74 -17.92
N LYS A 64 -17.76 -15.40 -19.16
CA LYS A 64 -16.97 -15.84 -20.31
C LYS A 64 -15.80 -14.91 -20.53
N GLU A 65 -14.61 -15.48 -20.72
CA GLU A 65 -13.40 -14.73 -20.99
C GLU A 65 -13.54 -13.95 -22.31
N ARG A 66 -13.40 -12.61 -22.25
CA ARG A 66 -13.45 -11.74 -23.44
C ARG A 66 -12.08 -11.19 -23.81
N ALA A 67 -11.27 -10.88 -22.81
CA ALA A 67 -9.94 -10.34 -23.02
C ALA A 67 -8.98 -10.83 -21.93
N ARG A 68 -7.73 -11.04 -22.35
CA ARG A 68 -6.65 -11.43 -21.45
C ARG A 68 -5.45 -10.54 -21.68
N ARG A 69 -4.90 -10.01 -20.59
CA ARG A 69 -3.63 -9.28 -20.60
C ARG A 69 -2.63 -10.10 -19.81
N GLU A 70 -1.73 -10.78 -20.50
CA GLU A 70 -0.64 -11.51 -19.85
C GLU A 70 0.49 -10.53 -19.57
N PHE A 71 0.99 -10.52 -18.34
CA PHE A 71 2.13 -9.70 -17.94
C PHE A 71 3.26 -10.60 -17.46
N THR A 72 4.48 -10.15 -17.68
CA THR A 72 5.69 -10.84 -17.22
C THR A 72 6.57 -9.93 -16.39
N ASP A 73 7.33 -10.54 -15.48
CA ASP A 73 8.30 -9.89 -14.59
C ASP A 73 7.71 -8.70 -13.82
N ALA A 74 6.51 -8.87 -13.26
CA ALA A 74 5.87 -7.83 -12.46
C ALA A 74 6.55 -7.67 -11.09
N MET A 75 6.71 -6.43 -10.65
CA MET A 75 7.20 -6.06 -9.32
C MET A 75 6.26 -5.05 -8.65
N ILE A 76 5.99 -5.24 -7.36
CA ILE A 76 5.19 -4.29 -6.58
C ILE A 76 5.94 -2.96 -6.50
N LYS A 77 5.27 -1.89 -6.90
CA LYS A 77 5.79 -0.51 -6.90
C LYS A 77 5.20 0.28 -5.74
N GLU A 78 3.91 0.15 -5.49
CA GLU A 78 3.22 0.90 -4.44
C GLU A 78 2.17 0.04 -3.74
N LEU A 79 2.10 0.17 -2.42
CA LEU A 79 1.04 -0.40 -1.59
C LEU A 79 0.38 0.72 -0.79
N THR A 80 -0.91 0.93 -1.05
CA THR A 80 -1.72 1.93 -0.36
C THR A 80 -2.67 1.25 0.60
N PHE A 81 -2.50 1.53 1.88
CA PHE A 81 -3.45 1.12 2.91
C PHE A 81 -4.59 2.15 2.98
N PRO A 82 -5.84 1.70 3.14
CA PRO A 82 -6.97 2.59 3.27
C PRO A 82 -6.88 3.36 4.60
N LYS A 83 -7.68 4.43 4.68
CA LYS A 83 -7.96 5.08 5.96
C LYS A 83 -8.69 4.09 6.87
N PHE A 84 -8.28 4.01 8.13
CA PHE A 84 -9.00 3.27 9.18
C PHE A 84 -9.70 4.27 10.08
N ASP A 85 -10.96 4.01 10.42
CA ASP A 85 -11.79 4.94 11.18
C ASP A 85 -12.85 4.16 11.94
N ALA A 86 -12.88 4.31 13.27
CA ALA A 86 -13.80 3.60 14.15
C ALA A 86 -15.27 3.89 13.84
N THR A 87 -15.56 5.01 13.16
CA THR A 87 -16.92 5.38 12.74
C THR A 87 -17.30 4.83 11.36
N ASP A 88 -16.33 4.40 10.56
CA ASP A 88 -16.55 4.00 9.17
C ASP A 88 -16.83 2.49 9.04
N LYS A 89 -18.09 2.17 8.73
CA LYS A 89 -18.58 0.79 8.56
C LYS A 89 -18.42 0.26 7.14
N ASN A 90 -17.84 1.03 6.22
CA ASN A 90 -17.67 0.63 4.84
C ASN A 90 -16.56 -0.42 4.69
N THR A 91 -16.64 -1.18 3.59
CA THR A 91 -15.60 -2.13 3.21
C THR A 91 -14.33 -1.38 2.83
N ALA A 92 -13.21 -1.80 3.42
CA ALA A 92 -11.89 -1.29 3.16
C ALA A 92 -11.22 -2.06 2.00
N TYR A 93 -10.46 -1.33 1.18
CA TYR A 93 -9.70 -1.89 0.06
C TYR A 93 -8.26 -1.40 0.13
N MET A 94 -7.33 -2.29 -0.21
CA MET A 94 -5.92 -1.99 -0.36
C MET A 94 -5.63 -1.68 -1.83
N GLY A 95 -4.91 -0.58 -2.08
CA GLY A 95 -4.38 -0.28 -3.40
C GLY A 95 -3.06 -1.01 -3.62
N VAL A 96 -2.92 -1.73 -4.73
CA VAL A 96 -1.66 -2.38 -5.13
C VAL A 96 -1.33 -1.93 -6.53
N THR A 97 -0.21 -1.22 -6.66
CA THR A 97 0.36 -0.82 -7.95
C THR A 97 1.60 -1.65 -8.21
N PHE A 98 1.68 -2.30 -9.38
CA PHE A 98 2.88 -3.02 -9.79
C PHE A 98 3.29 -2.65 -11.20
N SER A 99 4.61 -2.69 -11.42
CA SER A 99 5.24 -2.36 -12.68
C SER A 99 5.62 -3.64 -13.41
N VAL A 100 5.35 -3.70 -14.72
CA VAL A 100 5.57 -4.89 -15.55
C VAL A 100 6.66 -4.63 -16.59
N GLU A 101 7.45 -5.64 -16.95
CA GLU A 101 8.43 -5.50 -18.05
C GLU A 101 7.80 -5.75 -19.42
N ASN A 102 6.73 -6.55 -19.49
CA ASN A 102 5.98 -6.80 -20.72
C ASN A 102 4.49 -7.01 -20.43
N ILE A 103 3.63 -6.59 -21.36
CA ILE A 103 2.21 -6.92 -21.37
C ILE A 103 1.76 -7.29 -22.78
N LEU A 104 1.11 -8.45 -22.91
CA LEU A 104 0.57 -8.95 -24.17
C LEU A 104 -0.95 -9.06 -24.08
N PHE A 105 -1.62 -8.40 -25.02
CA PHE A 105 -3.07 -8.52 -25.17
C PHE A 105 -3.39 -9.76 -26.03
N LYS A 106 -4.20 -10.66 -25.48
CA LYS A 106 -4.78 -11.80 -26.19
C LYS A 106 -6.30 -11.68 -26.18
N LYS A 107 -6.92 -12.04 -27.31
CA LYS A 107 -8.37 -12.26 -27.36
C LYS A 107 -8.70 -13.40 -26.38
N GLY A 108 -9.77 -13.25 -25.60
CA GLY A 108 -10.23 -14.31 -24.71
C GLY A 108 -10.48 -15.61 -25.47
N GLU A 109 -10.19 -16.75 -24.84
CA GLU A 109 -10.46 -18.06 -25.42
C GLU A 109 -11.98 -18.27 -25.54
N GLU A 110 -12.48 -18.47 -26.76
CA GLU A 110 -13.90 -18.69 -27.01
C GLU A 110 -14.39 -19.95 -26.26
N GLY A 111 -15.40 -19.78 -25.41
CA GLY A 111 -16.00 -20.87 -24.64
C GLY A 111 -15.37 -21.11 -23.27
N LYS A 112 -14.24 -20.46 -22.95
CA LYS A 112 -13.65 -20.53 -21.60
C LYS A 112 -14.48 -19.71 -20.63
N THR A 113 -15.08 -20.42 -19.68
CA THR A 113 -15.78 -19.80 -18.55
C THR A 113 -14.74 -19.62 -17.46
N LEU A 114 -14.63 -18.40 -16.93
CA LEU A 114 -13.80 -18.13 -15.77
C LEU A 114 -14.35 -18.95 -14.62
N ASP A 115 -13.45 -19.65 -13.94
CA ASP A 115 -13.80 -20.30 -12.69
C ASP A 115 -14.38 -19.21 -11.78
N GLN A 116 -15.66 -19.32 -11.45
CA GLN A 116 -16.15 -18.64 -10.26
C GLN A 116 -15.30 -19.19 -9.13
N ASN A 117 -14.64 -18.32 -8.37
CA ASN A 117 -13.97 -18.76 -7.15
C ASN A 117 -15.04 -19.43 -6.26
N ALA A 118 -15.16 -20.74 -6.39
CA ALA A 118 -16.02 -21.60 -5.58
C ALA A 118 -15.46 -21.79 -4.15
N GLY A 119 -14.48 -20.96 -3.79
CA GLY A 119 -13.77 -20.96 -2.52
C GLY A 119 -13.64 -19.55 -1.97
N THR A 120 -14.75 -19.02 -1.48
CA THR A 120 -14.81 -18.12 -0.30
C THR A 120 -16.28 -17.97 0.03
N GLU A 121 -16.83 -18.99 0.69
CA GLU A 121 -18.07 -18.81 1.45
C GLU A 121 -17.86 -17.58 2.34
N THR A 122 -18.67 -16.55 2.12
CA THR A 122 -18.51 -15.18 2.63
C THR A 122 -17.31 -14.42 2.06
N GLN A 123 -17.60 -13.37 1.28
CA GLN A 123 -16.69 -12.22 1.14
C GLN A 123 -16.41 -11.71 2.55
N LYS A 124 -15.31 -12.16 3.18
CA LYS A 124 -14.92 -11.79 4.54
C LYS A 124 -14.70 -10.29 4.55
N SER A 125 -15.71 -9.55 4.98
CA SER A 125 -15.77 -8.09 4.82
C SER A 125 -14.73 -7.46 5.74
N TRP A 126 -13.60 -7.04 5.16
CA TRP A 126 -12.67 -6.18 5.85
C TRP A 126 -13.29 -4.78 5.92
N LYS A 127 -13.62 -4.32 7.13
CA LYS A 127 -14.23 -3.01 7.37
C LYS A 127 -13.20 -2.04 7.94
N ALA A 128 -13.35 -0.76 7.61
CA ALA A 128 -12.44 0.30 8.06
C ALA A 128 -12.44 0.49 9.59
N CYS A 129 -13.53 0.17 10.28
CA CYS A 129 -13.66 0.29 11.73
C CYS A 129 -13.06 -0.86 12.56
N ASN A 130 -12.76 -2.01 11.93
CA ASN A 130 -12.29 -3.19 12.66
C ASN A 130 -10.76 -3.23 12.74
N PHE A 131 -10.18 -2.33 13.53
CA PHE A 131 -8.74 -2.26 13.75
C PHE A 131 -8.37 -2.02 15.21
N THR A 132 -7.12 -2.30 15.53
CA THR A 132 -6.48 -1.93 16.79
C THR A 132 -5.10 -1.37 16.47
N PHE A 133 -4.76 -0.27 17.11
CA PHE A 133 -3.46 0.36 17.04
C PHE A 133 -2.76 0.24 18.41
N SER A 134 -1.48 -0.09 18.41
CA SER A 134 -0.70 -0.15 19.64
C SER A 134 0.73 0.31 19.40
N ILE A 135 1.29 1.00 20.40
CA ILE A 135 2.70 1.35 20.49
C ILE A 135 3.21 0.80 21.82
N ASP A 136 4.38 0.18 21.79
CA ASP A 136 5.01 -0.42 22.97
C ASP A 136 5.27 0.66 24.03
N GLY A 137 4.81 0.39 25.25
CA GLY A 137 4.89 1.33 26.38
C GLY A 137 3.75 2.36 26.44
N PHE A 138 2.80 2.36 25.49
CA PHE A 138 1.69 3.33 25.44
C PHE A 138 0.33 2.65 25.26
N ASP A 139 -0.34 2.35 26.38
CA ASP A 139 -1.69 1.77 26.35
C ASP A 139 -2.75 2.72 25.77
N CYS A 140 -2.52 4.03 25.83
CA CYS A 140 -3.44 5.03 25.26
C CYS A 140 -3.65 4.86 23.75
N CYS A 141 -2.69 4.28 23.03
CA CYS A 141 -2.76 4.06 21.59
C CYS A 141 -3.89 3.10 21.18
N LYS A 142 -4.35 2.23 22.09
CA LYS A 142 -5.49 1.32 21.84
C LYS A 142 -6.81 2.05 21.59
N ARG A 143 -6.90 3.31 22.02
CA ARG A 143 -8.07 4.18 21.83
C ARG A 143 -7.97 5.05 20.56
N ALA A 144 -7.02 4.78 19.67
CA ALA A 144 -6.91 5.49 18.41
C ALA A 144 -8.23 5.38 17.63
N THR A 145 -8.80 6.52 17.28
CA THR A 145 -10.10 6.64 16.62
C THR A 145 -9.97 6.50 15.11
N LYS A 146 -8.85 6.98 14.56
CA LYS A 146 -8.61 7.08 13.13
C LYS A 146 -7.13 6.94 12.82
N ILE A 147 -6.83 6.32 11.67
CA ILE A 147 -5.51 6.27 11.06
C ILE A 147 -5.69 6.73 9.61
N ASP A 148 -4.94 7.75 9.19
CA ASP A 148 -5.01 8.25 7.82
C ASP A 148 -4.47 7.20 6.84
N SER A 149 -4.92 7.26 5.59
CA SER A 149 -4.39 6.41 4.52
C SER A 149 -2.91 6.71 4.29
N PHE A 150 -2.10 5.68 4.10
CA PHE A 150 -0.67 5.81 3.83
C PHE A 150 -0.25 4.89 2.68
N THR A 151 0.77 5.31 1.96
CA THR A 151 1.28 4.60 0.78
C THR A 151 2.76 4.32 0.93
N ILE A 152 3.13 3.05 0.86
CA ILE A 152 4.51 2.59 0.81
C ILE A 152 4.93 2.48 -0.64
N LYS A 153 6.10 3.03 -0.97
CA LYS A 153 6.57 3.13 -2.35
C LYS A 153 7.93 2.48 -2.50
N GLN A 154 8.14 1.83 -3.64
CA GLN A 154 9.43 1.39 -4.11
C GLN A 154 9.63 2.02 -5.49
N ASN A 155 10.68 2.83 -5.63
CA ASN A 155 11.02 3.34 -6.95
C ASN A 155 11.55 2.19 -7.79
N VAL A 156 11.03 2.10 -9.02
CA VAL A 156 11.48 1.11 -10.00
C VAL A 156 12.23 1.89 -11.07
N LEU A 157 13.54 1.63 -11.17
CA LEU A 157 14.44 2.28 -12.10
C LEU A 157 14.51 1.50 -13.40
N ASP A 158 14.44 2.21 -14.53
CA ASP A 158 14.60 1.61 -15.86
C ASP A 158 16.08 1.54 -16.24
N TYR A 159 16.59 0.34 -16.44
CA TYR A 159 17.95 0.10 -16.89
C TYR A 159 17.96 -0.30 -18.37
N HIS A 160 18.65 0.51 -19.19
CA HIS A 160 18.81 0.26 -20.62
C HIS A 160 20.15 -0.44 -20.90
N ALA A 161 20.14 -1.77 -20.97
CA ALA A 161 21.31 -2.53 -21.43
C ALA A 161 21.42 -2.53 -22.97
N GLY A 162 22.61 -2.26 -23.50
CA GLY A 162 22.89 -2.27 -24.94
C GLY A 162 22.70 -3.67 -25.54
N GLY A 163 21.56 -3.89 -26.20
CA GLY A 163 21.21 -5.17 -26.83
C GLY A 163 19.73 -5.56 -26.66
N ARG A 164 19.03 -5.01 -25.65
CA ARG A 164 17.59 -5.23 -25.45
C ARG A 164 16.78 -3.98 -25.85
N ARG A 165 15.63 -4.21 -26.51
CA ARG A 165 14.70 -3.13 -26.89
C ARG A 165 13.87 -2.63 -25.71
N ALA A 166 13.51 -3.52 -24.79
CA ALA A 166 12.79 -3.18 -23.55
C ALA A 166 13.80 -2.90 -22.41
N PRO A 167 13.58 -1.86 -21.58
CA PRO A 167 14.35 -1.67 -20.36
C PRO A 167 14.11 -2.80 -19.38
N SER A 168 15.15 -3.21 -18.65
CA SER A 168 15.00 -4.07 -17.47
C SER A 168 14.70 -3.21 -16.26
N LYS A 169 13.75 -3.61 -15.43
CA LYS A 169 13.32 -2.84 -14.26
C LYS A 169 14.10 -3.28 -13.01
N THR A 170 14.71 -2.34 -12.30
CA THR A 170 15.48 -2.61 -11.09
C THR A 170 14.85 -1.90 -9.89
N PRO A 171 14.55 -2.60 -8.79
CA PRO A 171 13.97 -2.00 -7.60
C PRO A 171 14.99 -1.14 -6.84
N SER A 172 14.53 -0.03 -6.26
CA SER A 172 15.28 0.74 -5.27
C SER A 172 14.96 0.31 -3.83
N ALA A 173 15.54 1.03 -2.87
CA ALA A 173 15.08 1.00 -1.49
C ALA A 173 13.58 1.33 -1.40
N ILE A 174 12.93 0.71 -0.42
CA ILE A 174 11.53 0.96 -0.08
C ILE A 174 11.48 2.22 0.78
N ASP A 175 10.59 3.13 0.39
CA ASP A 175 10.27 4.34 1.13
C ASP A 175 9.03 4.10 2.00
N PHE A 176 9.24 4.19 3.31
CA PHE A 176 8.19 4.03 4.31
C PHE A 176 7.59 5.40 4.64
N PRO A 177 6.27 5.57 4.50
CA PRO A 177 5.63 6.85 4.73
C PRO A 177 5.55 7.16 6.22
N GLN A 178 5.30 8.43 6.53
CA GLN A 178 4.78 8.81 7.85
C GLN A 178 3.38 8.23 8.06
N ILE A 179 3.08 7.87 9.30
CA ILE A 179 1.77 7.37 9.73
C ILE A 179 1.13 8.43 10.61
N SER A 180 -0.03 8.94 10.20
CA SER A 180 -0.83 9.86 11.00
C SER A 180 -1.99 9.12 11.64
N PHE A 181 -2.12 9.22 12.96
CA PHE A 181 -3.26 8.67 13.70
C PHE A 181 -3.84 9.70 14.66
N TYR A 182 -5.07 9.46 15.10
CA TYR A 182 -5.83 10.37 15.95
C TYR A 182 -6.24 9.65 17.23
N LEU A 183 -6.16 10.38 18.34
CA LEU A 183 -6.59 9.90 19.65
C LEU A 183 -7.33 11.02 20.40
N PRO A 184 -8.21 10.70 21.36
CA PRO A 184 -8.82 11.71 22.21
C PRO A 184 -7.77 12.50 22.99
N GLU A 185 -7.97 13.81 23.15
CA GLU A 185 -7.03 14.70 23.84
C GLU A 185 -6.69 14.23 25.27
N VAL A 186 -7.66 13.65 25.97
CA VAL A 186 -7.49 13.12 27.34
C VAL A 186 -6.46 11.99 27.41
N ASP A 187 -6.37 11.17 26.36
CA ASP A 187 -5.46 10.02 26.32
C ASP A 187 -4.08 10.40 25.72
N ALA A 188 -3.92 11.63 25.22
CA ALA A 188 -2.73 12.05 24.51
C ALA A 188 -1.57 12.50 25.40
N GLN A 189 -1.84 12.76 26.69
CA GLN A 189 -0.83 13.25 27.63
C GLN A 189 0.46 12.40 27.67
N PRO A 190 0.41 11.05 27.73
CA PRO A 190 1.64 10.24 27.78
C PRO A 190 2.51 10.40 26.52
N LEU A 191 1.88 10.50 25.34
CA LEU A 191 2.59 10.71 24.08
C LEU A 191 3.14 12.14 23.98
N ALA A 192 2.39 13.12 24.48
CA ALA A 192 2.82 14.52 24.57
C ALA A 192 4.08 14.66 25.43
N ASP A 193 4.10 13.97 26.59
CA ASP A 193 5.25 13.98 27.50
C ASP A 193 6.47 13.31 26.86
N HIS A 194 6.28 12.20 26.14
CA HIS A 194 7.35 11.55 25.38
C HIS A 194 7.90 12.46 24.27
N PHE A 195 7.00 13.09 23.50
CA PHE A 195 7.37 14.03 22.44
C PHE A 195 8.14 15.24 23.00
N LYS A 196 7.72 15.77 24.15
CA LYS A 196 8.41 16.89 24.82
C LYS A 196 9.83 16.51 25.26
N LYS A 197 10.00 15.36 25.93
CA LYS A 197 11.32 14.89 26.35
C LYS A 197 12.30 14.78 25.18
N ARG A 198 11.80 14.30 24.04
CA ARG A 198 12.62 14.12 22.86
C ARG A 198 12.87 15.39 22.06
N GLY A 199 11.81 16.10 21.71
CA GLY A 199 11.87 17.26 20.81
C GLY A 199 12.31 18.54 21.50
N VAL A 200 12.03 18.71 22.80
CA VAL A 200 12.32 19.94 23.54
C VAL A 200 13.49 19.75 24.48
N ASP A 201 13.48 18.68 25.30
CA ASP A 201 14.51 18.48 26.32
C ASP A 201 15.77 17.80 25.77
N GLY A 202 15.74 17.33 24.52
CA GLY A 202 16.88 16.73 23.81
C GLY A 202 17.29 15.35 24.33
N GLU A 203 16.48 14.72 25.18
CA GLU A 203 16.67 13.34 25.57
C GLU A 203 16.39 12.42 24.38
N VAL A 204 17.15 11.35 24.23
CA VAL A 204 16.88 10.34 23.19
C VAL A 204 16.28 9.11 23.85
N PRO A 205 14.96 9.11 24.15
CA PRO A 205 14.31 7.91 24.62
C PRO A 205 14.42 6.82 23.55
N GLY A 206 14.38 5.55 23.99
CA GLY A 206 14.45 4.40 23.09
C GLY A 206 13.42 4.50 21.96
N ARG A 207 13.77 3.96 20.78
CA ARG A 207 12.88 3.97 19.63
C ARG A 207 11.59 3.19 19.92
N LEU A 208 10.48 3.67 19.38
CA LEU A 208 9.18 3.06 19.58
C LEU A 208 8.97 1.91 18.59
N HIS A 209 8.19 0.92 19.00
CA HIS A 209 7.72 -0.15 18.14
C HIS A 209 6.20 -0.22 18.28
N GLY A 210 5.50 -0.63 17.23
CA GLY A 210 4.04 -0.65 17.26
C GLY A 210 3.46 -1.54 16.19
N GLN A 211 2.13 -1.63 16.17
CA GLN A 211 1.42 -2.43 15.19
C GLN A 211 0.00 -1.93 14.93
N ILE A 212 -0.47 -2.14 13.70
CA ILE A 212 -1.88 -2.13 13.33
C ILE A 212 -2.32 -3.57 13.13
N THR A 213 -3.36 -4.00 13.85
CA THR A 213 -4.02 -5.28 13.61
C THR A 213 -5.43 -5.03 13.11
N THR A 214 -5.84 -5.75 12.07
CA THR A 214 -7.21 -5.65 11.53
C THR A 214 -7.97 -6.96 11.71
N PHE A 215 -9.29 -6.86 11.82
CA PHE A 215 -10.16 -7.98 12.16
C PHE A 215 -11.35 -8.13 11.20
N ASP A 216 -11.87 -9.35 11.13
CA ASP A 216 -13.20 -9.62 10.58
C ASP A 216 -14.32 -9.22 11.57
N ASN A 217 -15.57 -9.28 11.11
CA ASN A 217 -16.75 -9.20 11.98
C ASN A 217 -16.75 -10.31 13.05
N ALA A 218 -16.12 -11.45 12.78
CA ALA A 218 -15.95 -12.55 13.73
C ALA A 218 -14.75 -12.36 14.68
N GLN A 219 -14.11 -11.19 14.69
CA GLN A 219 -12.90 -10.87 15.46
C GLN A 219 -11.68 -11.74 15.12
N SER A 220 -11.69 -12.45 13.99
CA SER A 220 -10.50 -13.12 13.48
C SER A 220 -9.55 -12.11 12.85
N THR A 221 -8.28 -12.17 13.24
CA THR A 221 -7.22 -11.33 12.67
C THR A 221 -7.06 -11.59 11.17
N LYS A 222 -7.05 -10.53 10.36
CA LYS A 222 -6.79 -10.60 8.91
C LYS A 222 -5.31 -10.39 8.60
N PHE A 223 -4.77 -9.29 9.09
CA PHE A 223 -3.35 -9.02 8.98
C PHE A 223 -2.89 -8.13 10.12
N THR A 224 -1.58 -8.22 10.35
CA THR A 224 -0.86 -7.35 11.28
C THR A 224 0.24 -6.64 10.50
N LEU A 225 0.28 -5.31 10.64
CA LEU A 225 1.35 -4.46 10.14
C LEU A 225 2.16 -4.00 11.34
N GLU A 226 3.41 -4.43 11.44
CA GLU A 226 4.34 -4.08 12.51
C GLU A 226 5.24 -2.93 12.06
N PHE A 227 5.48 -1.99 12.97
CA PHE A 227 6.35 -0.82 12.79
C PHE A 227 7.57 -0.96 13.69
N PHE A 228 8.74 -0.72 13.12
CA PHE A 228 10.00 -0.78 13.83
C PHE A 228 10.72 0.56 13.80
N ASN A 229 11.35 0.87 14.94
CA ASN A 229 12.09 2.09 15.17
C ASN A 229 11.29 3.36 14.83
N ALA A 230 10.04 3.40 15.26
CA ALA A 230 9.17 4.54 15.08
C ALA A 230 9.50 5.68 16.07
N ASP A 231 9.07 6.89 15.71
CA ASP A 231 9.21 8.06 16.55
C ASP A 231 8.18 9.14 16.19
N ILE A 232 7.85 10.00 17.16
CA ILE A 232 6.85 11.05 17.00
C ILE A 232 7.52 12.27 16.35
N LEU A 233 7.06 12.64 15.15
CA LEU A 233 7.53 13.82 14.43
C LEU A 233 6.76 15.07 14.85
N ASN A 234 5.46 14.93 15.02
CA ASN A 234 4.57 16.05 15.27
C ASN A 234 3.34 15.59 16.04
N MET A 235 2.82 16.49 16.87
CA MET A 235 1.58 16.29 17.60
C MET A 235 0.76 17.59 17.55
N ALA A 236 -0.40 17.53 16.91
CA ALA A 236 -1.26 18.68 16.68
C ALA A 236 -2.66 18.43 17.27
N PRO A 237 -3.06 19.14 18.33
CA PRO A 237 -4.43 19.09 18.81
C PRO A 237 -5.38 19.73 17.80
N ASP A 238 -6.61 19.23 17.73
CA ASP A 238 -7.65 19.84 16.92
C ASP A 238 -7.89 21.29 17.33
N LYS A 239 -8.20 22.12 16.33
CA LYS A 239 -8.53 23.52 16.57
C LYS A 239 -9.75 23.60 17.48
N ALA A 240 -9.64 24.38 18.56
CA ALA A 240 -10.78 24.69 19.40
C ALA A 240 -11.78 25.55 18.61
N ASP A 241 -12.91 24.94 18.25
CA ASP A 241 -14.03 25.62 17.61
C ASP A 241 -15.24 25.59 18.55
N SER A 242 -15.83 26.75 18.85
CA SER A 242 -17.00 26.85 19.73
C SER A 242 -18.29 26.39 19.05
N SER A 243 -18.26 26.11 17.73
CA SER A 243 -19.43 25.74 16.95
C SER A 243 -19.68 24.23 16.84
N THR A 244 -18.76 23.38 17.33
CA THR A 244 -18.88 21.92 17.28
C THR A 244 -18.83 21.30 18.68
N GLU A 245 -19.68 20.31 18.92
CA GLU A 245 -19.70 19.52 20.17
C GLU A 245 -18.90 18.20 20.04
N GLU A 246 -17.94 18.15 19.11
CA GLU A 246 -17.15 16.95 18.85
C GLU A 246 -16.07 16.71 19.91
N ILE A 247 -15.76 15.44 20.17
CA ILE A 247 -14.64 15.09 21.05
C ILE A 247 -13.36 15.55 20.36
N LYS A 248 -12.64 16.46 21.01
CA LYS A 248 -11.35 16.94 20.51
C LYS A 248 -10.36 15.80 20.38
N GLN A 249 -9.78 15.68 19.20
CA GLN A 249 -8.74 14.70 18.92
C GLN A 249 -7.39 15.40 18.82
N VAL A 250 -6.34 14.60 18.97
CA VAL A 250 -4.97 14.99 18.76
C VAL A 250 -4.44 14.15 17.62
N LYS A 251 -4.00 14.82 16.55
CA LYS A 251 -3.30 14.19 15.44
C LYS A 251 -1.85 13.97 15.83
N VAL A 252 -1.38 12.74 15.73
CA VAL A 252 0.01 12.35 15.95
C VAL A 252 0.58 11.85 14.64
N ASP A 253 1.69 12.44 14.22
CA ASP A 253 2.45 12.02 13.04
C ASP A 253 3.67 11.23 13.51
N LEU A 254 3.75 9.97 13.09
CA LEU A 254 4.88 9.06 13.34
C LEU A 254 5.70 8.90 12.08
N TYR A 255 7.03 8.91 12.21
CA TYR A 255 7.91 8.32 11.21
C TYR A 255 8.29 6.90 11.62
N VAL A 256 8.57 6.05 10.64
CA VAL A 256 8.93 4.65 10.82
C VAL A 256 10.12 4.30 9.92
N GLU A 257 11.12 3.57 10.44
CA GLU A 257 12.28 3.15 9.66
C GLU A 257 12.02 1.86 8.86
N LYS A 258 11.19 0.97 9.41
CA LYS A 258 10.89 -0.32 8.80
C LYS A 258 9.49 -0.79 9.16
N MET A 259 8.81 -1.40 8.20
CA MET A 259 7.53 -2.07 8.41
C MET A 259 7.61 -3.56 8.07
N SER A 260 6.77 -4.38 8.69
CA SER A 260 6.56 -5.78 8.33
C SER A 260 5.08 -6.09 8.21
N PHE A 261 4.70 -6.82 7.18
CA PHE A 261 3.32 -7.24 6.96
C PHE A 261 3.21 -8.76 7.16
N LYS A 262 2.29 -9.18 8.03
CA LYS A 262 1.97 -10.58 8.27
C LYS A 262 0.49 -10.82 7.99
N TYR A 263 0.23 -11.67 7.00
CA TYR A 263 -1.13 -12.14 6.72
C TYR A 263 -1.47 -13.33 7.61
N THR A 264 -2.64 -13.30 8.24
CA THR A 264 -3.16 -14.42 9.03
C THR A 264 -4.38 -14.98 8.31
N GLN A 265 -4.28 -16.23 7.87
CA GLN A 265 -5.45 -16.91 7.31
C GLN A 265 -6.39 -17.26 8.45
N GLY A 266 -7.55 -16.60 8.51
CA GLY A 266 -8.67 -16.99 9.35
C GLY A 266 -9.77 -17.67 8.56
#